data_AF-A0A7Y8Y3M6-F1
#
_entry.id   AF-A0A7Y8Y3M6-F1
#
_cell.length_a   1.000
_cell.length_b   1.000
_cell.length_c   1.000
_cell.angle_alpha   90.00
_cell.angle_beta   90.00
_cell.angle_gamma   90.00
#
_symmetry.space_group_name_H-M   'P 1'
#
loop_
_entity.id
_entity.type
_entity.pdbx_description
1 polymer ?
#
loop_
_entity_poly.entity_id
_entity_poly.type
_entity_poly.pdbx_seq_one_letter_code
_entity_poly.pdbx_strand_id
1 'polypeptide(L)'
;MSRLKLQDEMLGLEYQQTVLLNKIATLRNEFSLLLEQRKLSKDLSEDYIKMLEAEERMFALGESSLFLINNRENALISNRLALAAIESRLLGSVAEFYRTTAEFP
;
A
#
# COMPACT_ATOMS: atom_id res chain seq x y z
N MET A 1 5.46 34.66 -35.94
CA MET A 1 4.41 34.72 -34.89
C MET A 1 3.52 33.48 -34.90
N SER A 2 2.73 33.22 -35.96
CA SER A 2 1.77 32.10 -36.01
C SER A 2 2.41 30.70 -35.95
N ARG A 3 3.55 30.49 -36.63
CA ARG A 3 4.30 29.22 -36.57
C ARG A 3 4.93 28.94 -35.20
N LEU A 4 5.38 29.99 -34.51
CA LEU A 4 5.96 29.86 -33.16
C LEU A 4 4.89 29.51 -32.15
N LYS A 5 3.71 30.14 -32.21
CA LYS A 5 2.57 29.78 -31.36
C LYS A 5 2.11 28.33 -31.57
N LEU A 6 2.06 27.87 -32.81
CA LEU A 6 1.68 26.49 -33.12
C LEU A 6 2.73 25.49 -32.61
N GLN A 7 4.02 25.84 -32.70
CA GLN A 7 5.10 25.05 -32.12
C GLN A 7 5.05 25.02 -30.59
N ASP A 8 4.76 26.15 -29.93
CA ASP A 8 4.57 26.22 -28.47
C ASP A 8 3.37 25.37 -28.01
N GLU A 9 2.25 25.40 -28.74
CA GLU A 9 1.08 24.56 -28.45
C GLU A 9 1.39 23.06 -28.60
N MET A 10 2.15 22.67 -29.63
CA MET A 10 2.59 21.29 -29.82
C MET A 10 3.52 20.81 -28.70
N LEU A 11 4.49 21.65 -28.30
CA LEU A 11 5.38 21.35 -27.18
C LEU A 11 4.62 21.25 -25.86
N GLY A 12 3.62 22.11 -25.65
CA GLY A 12 2.73 22.04 -24.49
C GLY A 12 1.94 20.72 -24.43
N LEU A 13 1.42 20.26 -25.57
CA LEU A 13 0.71 18.99 -25.67
C LEU A 13 1.62 17.78 -25.40
N GLU A 14 2.81 17.75 -25.99
CA GLU A 14 3.80 16.68 -25.79
C GLU A 14 4.27 16.61 -24.32
N TYR A 15 4.46 17.77 -23.69
CA TYR A 15 4.76 17.87 -22.26
C TYR A 15 3.63 17.26 -21.40
N GLN A 16 2.37 17.63 -21.67
CA GLN A 16 1.21 17.10 -20.95
C GLN A 16 1.09 15.57 -21.10
N GLN A 17 1.31 15.05 -22.30
CA GLN A 17 1.31 13.59 -22.55
C GLN A 17 2.41 12.89 -21.74
N THR A 18 3.61 13.45 -21.72
CA THR A 18 4.74 12.89 -20.97
C THR A 18 4.48 12.88 -19.47
N VAL A 19 3.96 13.98 -18.93
CA VAL A 19 3.56 14.08 -17.51
C VAL A 19 2.52 13.02 -17.17
N LEU A 20 1.52 12.82 -18.03
CA LEU A 20 0.47 11.84 -17.83
C LEU A 20 1.01 10.39 -17.85
N LEU A 21 1.87 10.06 -18.81
CA LEU A 21 2.52 8.74 -18.90
C LEU A 21 3.34 8.45 -17.63
N ASN A 22 4.11 9.42 -17.16
CA ASN A 22 4.89 9.30 -15.92
C ASN A 22 3.98 9.10 -14.70
N LYS A 23 2.82 9.77 -14.66
CA LYS A 23 1.84 9.60 -13.60
C LYS A 23 1.26 8.18 -13.60
N ILE A 24 0.86 7.67 -14.77
CA ILE A 24 0.36 6.29 -14.92
C ILE A 24 1.42 5.27 -14.50
N ALA A 25 2.68 5.47 -14.90
CA ALA A 25 3.78 4.60 -14.51
C ALA A 25 3.99 4.58 -12.98
N THR A 26 3.95 5.75 -12.34
CA THR A 26 4.07 5.90 -10.89
C THR A 26 2.94 5.16 -10.16
N LEU A 27 1.69 5.36 -10.59
CA LEU A 27 0.53 4.69 -10.00
C LEU A 27 0.61 3.15 -10.11
N ARG A 28 1.10 2.64 -11.25
CA ARG A 28 1.32 1.18 -11.43
C ARG A 28 2.38 0.63 -10.48
N ASN A 29 3.48 1.35 -10.29
CA ASN A 29 4.54 0.95 -9.38
C ASN A 29 4.05 0.94 -7.93
N GLU A 30 3.34 2.00 -7.52
CA GLU A 30 2.74 2.09 -6.20
C GLU A 30 1.76 0.94 -5.95
N PHE A 31 0.90 0.64 -6.93
CA PHE A 31 -0.04 -0.47 -6.83
C PHE A 31 0.66 -1.82 -6.63
N SER A 32 1.71 -2.10 -7.40
CA SER A 32 2.50 -3.33 -7.26
C SER A 32 3.15 -3.44 -5.87
N LEU A 33 3.75 -2.34 -5.40
CA LEU A 33 4.38 -2.28 -4.08
C LEU A 33 3.35 -2.50 -2.95
N LEU A 34 2.18 -1.87 -3.04
CA LEU A 34 1.11 -2.04 -2.05
C LEU A 34 0.59 -3.48 -2.02
N LEU A 35 0.52 -4.17 -3.17
CA LEU A 35 0.15 -5.59 -3.21
C LEU A 35 1.19 -6.48 -2.51
N GLU A 36 2.47 -6.22 -2.72
CA GLU A 36 3.56 -6.93 -2.03
C GLU A 36 3.53 -6.68 -0.53
N GLN A 37 3.38 -5.41 -0.12
CA GLN A 37 3.24 -5.03 1.30
C GLN A 37 2.04 -5.70 1.96
N ARG A 38 0.90 -5.77 1.25
CA ARG A 38 -0.30 -6.46 1.73
C ARG A 38 -0.03 -7.94 1.95
N LYS A 39 0.67 -8.59 1.01
CA LYS A 39 1.03 -10.02 1.14
C LYS A 39 1.92 -10.24 2.36
N LEU A 40 3.02 -9.49 2.46
CA LEU A 40 3.95 -9.56 3.59
C LEU A 40 3.25 -9.31 4.93
N SER A 41 2.34 -8.34 4.99
CA SER A 41 1.60 -8.03 6.21
C SER A 41 0.62 -9.14 6.60
N LYS A 42 0.03 -9.85 5.64
CA LYS A 42 -0.81 -11.03 5.92
C LYS A 42 0.03 -12.19 6.47
N ASP A 43 1.17 -12.47 5.84
CA ASP A 43 2.09 -13.51 6.30
C ASP A 43 2.55 -13.20 7.75
N LEU A 44 2.88 -11.94 8.03
CA LEU A 44 3.27 -11.48 9.37
C LEU A 44 2.12 -11.56 10.40
N SER A 45 0.87 -11.31 10.00
CA SER A 45 -0.30 -11.55 10.85
C SER A 45 -0.42 -13.02 11.27
N GLU A 46 -0.23 -13.95 10.33
CA GLU A 46 -0.26 -15.39 10.62
C GLU A 46 0.87 -15.81 11.56
N ASP A 47 2.08 -15.27 11.36
CA ASP A 47 3.22 -15.54 12.23
C ASP A 47 2.99 -15.00 13.64
N TYR A 48 2.44 -13.79 13.80
CA TYR A 48 2.10 -13.27 15.13
C TYR A 48 1.03 -14.11 15.84
N ILE A 49 0.06 -14.68 15.12
CA ILE A 49 -0.93 -15.60 15.70
C ILE A 49 -0.23 -16.86 16.23
N LYS A 50 0.65 -17.48 15.44
CA LYS A 50 1.41 -18.67 15.89
C LYS A 50 2.27 -18.37 17.12
N MET A 51 2.89 -17.19 17.16
CA MET A 51 3.70 -16.76 18.31
C MET A 51 2.83 -16.54 19.54
N LEU A 52 1.66 -15.92 19.40
CA LEU A 52 0.70 -15.72 20.49
C LEU A 52 0.25 -17.06 21.06
N GLU A 53 -0.15 -18.02 20.20
CA GLU A 53 -0.56 -19.36 20.63
C GLU A 53 0.58 -20.11 21.35
N ALA A 54 1.83 -19.94 20.90
CA ALA A 54 2.99 -20.51 21.59
C ALA A 54 3.20 -19.88 22.97
N GLU A 55 3.07 -18.56 23.08
CA GLU A 55 3.19 -17.81 24.33
C GLU A 55 2.10 -18.19 25.33
N GLU A 56 0.85 -18.36 24.88
CA GLU A 56 -0.28 -18.83 25.70
C GLU A 56 -0.02 -20.23 26.28
N ARG A 57 0.54 -21.14 25.48
CA ARG A 57 0.95 -22.48 25.97
C ARG A 57 2.04 -22.40 27.02
N MET A 58 3.08 -21.58 26.79
CA MET A 58 4.15 -21.38 27.77
C MET A 58 3.62 -20.76 29.07
N PHE A 59 2.69 -19.81 28.97
CA PHE A 59 2.04 -19.21 30.13
C PHE A 59 1.24 -20.24 30.94
N ALA A 60 0.51 -21.14 30.26
CA ALA A 60 -0.22 -22.23 30.93
C ALA A 60 0.70 -23.21 31.68
N LEU A 61 1.96 -23.35 31.24
CA LEU A 61 2.99 -24.13 31.93
C LEU A 61 3.71 -23.34 33.04
N GLY A 62 3.40 -22.06 33.22
CA GLY A 62 4.08 -21.17 34.16
C GLY A 62 5.45 -20.66 33.68
N GLU A 63 5.78 -20.86 32.40
CA GLU A 63 7.06 -20.49 31.79
C GLU A 63 7.03 -19.12 31.10
N SER A 64 5.87 -18.47 31.03
CA SER A 64 5.69 -17.12 30.48
C SER A 64 4.94 -16.20 31.44
N SER A 65 4.74 -14.95 31.04
CA SER A 65 4.07 -13.91 31.80
C SER A 65 2.94 -13.27 31.00
N LEU A 66 1.94 -12.74 31.72
CA LEU A 66 0.86 -11.96 31.10
C LEU A 66 1.38 -10.75 30.30
N PHE A 67 2.52 -10.18 30.71
CA PHE A 67 3.18 -9.11 29.97
C PHE A 67 3.64 -9.56 28.57
N LEU A 68 4.18 -10.78 28.43
CA LEU A 68 4.61 -11.32 27.15
C LEU A 68 3.42 -11.60 26.22
N ILE A 69 2.34 -12.18 26.75
CA ILE A 69 1.08 -12.35 26.00
C ILE A 69 0.58 -10.99 25.49
N ASN A 70 0.48 -9.99 26.36
CA ASN A 70 0.07 -8.64 25.98
C ASN A 70 0.99 -8.04 24.90
N ASN A 71 2.30 -8.30 24.97
CA ASN A 71 3.23 -7.84 23.95
C ASN A 71 2.96 -8.49 22.58
N ARG A 72 2.74 -9.80 22.54
CA ARG A 72 2.37 -10.54 21.31
C ARG A 72 1.05 -10.06 20.73
N GLU A 73 0.03 -9.88 21.56
CA GLU A 73 -1.27 -9.36 21.14
C GLU A 73 -1.14 -7.94 20.57
N ASN A 74 -0.39 -7.06 21.24
CA ASN A 74 -0.15 -5.70 20.75
C ASN A 74 0.57 -5.69 19.40
N ALA A 75 1.52 -6.59 19.18
CA ALA A 75 2.20 -6.74 17.90
C ALA A 75 1.22 -7.18 16.79
N LEU A 76 0.36 -8.15 17.08
CA LEU A 76 -0.70 -8.60 16.16
C LEU A 76 -1.68 -7.47 15.82
N ILE A 77 -2.14 -6.71 16.83
CA ILE A 77 -3.04 -5.57 16.63
C ILE A 77 -2.37 -4.50 15.77
N SER A 78 -1.11 -4.16 16.07
CA SER A 78 -0.34 -3.17 15.31
C SER A 78 -0.18 -3.57 13.84
N ASN A 79 0.09 -4.85 13.58
CA ASN A 79 0.18 -5.38 12.23
C ASN A 79 -1.18 -5.32 11.49
N ARG A 80 -2.28 -5.66 12.16
CA ARG A 80 -3.63 -5.56 11.58
C ARG A 80 -4.01 -4.12 11.24
N LEU A 81 -3.63 -3.15 12.08
CA LEU A 81 -3.81 -1.72 11.78
C LEU A 81 -3.00 -1.29 10.54
N ALA A 82 -1.76 -1.76 10.42
CA ALA A 82 -0.93 -1.50 9.25
C ALA A 82 -1.54 -2.12 7.97
N LEU A 83 -2.05 -3.34 8.05
CA LEU A 83 -2.75 -4.01 6.94
C LEU A 83 -3.98 -3.21 6.47
N ALA A 84 -4.81 -2.75 7.40
CA ALA A 84 -5.98 -1.93 7.08
C ALA A 84 -5.60 -0.61 6.41
N ALA A 85 -4.50 0.03 6.85
CA ALA A 85 -3.98 1.23 6.20
C ALA A 85 -3.49 0.96 4.76
N ILE A 86 -2.81 -0.17 4.53
CA ILE A 86 -2.39 -0.61 3.19
C ILE A 86 -3.61 -0.83 2.29
N GLU A 87 -4.64 -1.51 2.78
CA GLU A 87 -5.88 -1.75 2.03
C GLU A 87 -6.59 -0.44 1.66
N SER A 88 -6.66 0.51 2.60
CA SER A 88 -7.21 1.85 2.32
C SER A 88 -6.42 2.59 1.24
N ARG A 89 -5.08 2.51 1.26
CA ARG A 89 -4.24 3.12 0.21
C ARG A 89 -4.44 2.46 -1.14
N LEU A 90 -4.57 1.13 -1.16
CA LEU A 90 -4.80 0.37 -2.39
C LEU A 90 -6.12 0.78 -3.05
N LEU A 91 -7.19 0.95 -2.27
CA LEU A 91 -8.47 1.48 -2.76
C LEU A 91 -8.33 2.91 -3.31
N GLY A 92 -7.57 3.77 -2.63
CA GLY A 92 -7.28 5.12 -3.09
C GLY A 92 -6.51 5.16 -4.42
N SER A 93 -5.47 4.32 -4.55
CA SER A 93 -4.67 4.18 -5.78
C SER A 93 -5.53 3.70 -6.96
N VAL A 94 -6.42 2.73 -6.72
CA VAL A 94 -7.38 2.26 -7.73
C VAL A 94 -8.33 3.38 -8.15
N ALA A 95 -8.86 4.15 -7.21
CA ALA A 95 -9.73 5.29 -7.52
C ALA A 95 -9.01 6.38 -8.33
N GLU A 96 -7.75 6.68 -7.99
CA GLU A 96 -6.92 7.64 -8.73
C GLU A 96 -6.59 7.14 -10.15
N PHE A 97 -6.31 5.85 -10.30
CA PHE A 97 -6.11 5.24 -11.61
C PHE A 97 -7.35 5.42 -12.50
N TYR A 98 -8.53 5.07 -12.01
CA TYR A 98 -9.79 5.26 -12.76
C TYR A 98 -10.05 6.72 -13.10
N ARG A 99 -9.78 7.65 -12.18
CA ARG A 99 -9.92 9.10 -12.45
C ARG A 99 -9.00 9.54 -13.60
N THR A 100 -7.73 9.14 -13.54
CA THR A 100 -6.72 9.50 -14.54
C THR A 100 -7.03 8.90 -15.91
N THR A 101 -7.62 7.70 -15.97
CA THR A 101 -8.07 7.09 -17.23
C THR A 101 -9.39 7.65 -17.76
N ALA A 102 -10.28 8.13 -16.90
CA ALA A 102 -11.57 8.70 -17.30
C ALA A 102 -11.46 10.14 -17.82
N GLU A 103 -10.39 10.85 -17.47
CA GLU A 103 -10.04 12.15 -18.06
C GLU A 103 -9.53 12.04 -19.52
N PHE A 104 -9.49 10.82 -20.07
CA PHE A 104 -9.14 10.52 -21.46
C PHE A 104 -10.42 10.42 -22.32
N PRO A 105 -10.65 11.31 -23.30
CA PRO A 105 -11.68 11.12 -24.33
C PRO A 105 -11.31 10.04 -25.36
#